data_AF-A0A945T4Z7-F1
#
_entry.id   AF-A0A945T4Z7-F1
#
_cell.length_a   1.000
_cell.length_b   1.000
_cell.length_c   1.000
_cell.angle_alpha   90.00
_cell.angle_beta   90.00
_cell.angle_gamma   90.00
#
_symmetry.space_group_name_H-M   'P 1'
#
loop_
_entity.id
_entity.type
_entity.pdbx_description
1 polymer ?
#
loop_
_entity_poly.entity_id
_entity_poly.type
_entity_poly.pdbx_seq_one_letter_code
_entity_poly.pdbx_strand_id
1 'polypeptide(L)'
;RDLWVIGGDFNAVPESAEIARIRASGFVDATADKRIEDENGDRHLNQQWGSKWSLGDKQRPALVLDYIFCGVSPNVDSAKVSRVEVLNIEGSRRPFSPRFDDAEFATDHALLFAKISL
;
A
#
# COMPACT_ATOMS: atom_id res chain seq x y z
N ARG A 1 17.64 -15.73 -4.71
CA ARG A 1 16.96 -14.62 -5.42
C ARG A 1 16.74 -13.55 -4.37
N ASP A 2 17.04 -12.30 -4.70
CA ASP A 2 16.91 -11.22 -3.72
C ASP A 2 15.53 -10.59 -3.86
N LEU A 3 14.81 -10.54 -2.74
CA LEU A 3 13.57 -9.80 -2.59
C LEU A 3 13.91 -8.36 -2.22
N TRP A 4 13.34 -7.42 -2.97
CA TRP A 4 13.43 -6.00 -2.70
C TRP A 4 12.06 -5.51 -2.22
N VAL A 5 12.05 -4.75 -1.12
CA VAL A 5 10.84 -4.12 -0.58
C VAL A 5 11.12 -2.63 -0.42
N ILE A 6 10.22 -1.79 -0.93
CA ILE A 6 10.28 -0.33 -0.82
C ILE A 6 8.95 0.11 -0.22
N GLY A 7 8.98 0.63 1.00
CA GLY A 7 7.79 1.07 1.73
C GLY A 7 7.90 2.50 2.21
N GLY A 8 6.77 3.22 2.24
CA GLY A 8 6.69 4.55 2.84
C GLY A 8 5.54 5.40 2.30
N ASP A 9 5.47 6.64 2.77
CA ASP A 9 4.68 7.72 2.18
C ASP A 9 5.46 8.33 1.01
N PHE A 10 4.97 8.12 -0.21
CA PHE A 10 5.59 8.62 -1.43
C PHE A 10 5.14 10.04 -1.76
N ASN A 11 4.13 10.58 -1.05
CA ASN A 11 3.46 11.83 -1.39
C ASN A 11 3.00 11.89 -2.86
N ALA A 12 2.70 10.73 -3.45
CA ALA A 12 2.41 10.57 -4.86
C ALA A 12 1.16 9.71 -5.07
N VAL A 13 0.19 10.22 -5.84
CA VAL A 13 -1.04 9.50 -6.19
C VAL A 13 -0.79 8.39 -7.23
N PRO A 14 -1.67 7.38 -7.35
CA PRO A 14 -1.47 6.22 -8.23
C PRO A 14 -1.23 6.54 -9.71
N GLU A 15 -1.72 7.68 -10.19
CA GLU A 15 -1.62 8.19 -11.57
C GLU A 15 -0.32 8.99 -11.81
N SER A 16 0.47 9.26 -10.78
CA SER A 16 1.70 10.05 -10.89
C SER A 16 2.79 9.33 -11.70
N ALA A 17 3.66 10.13 -12.31
CA ALA A 17 4.80 9.61 -13.08
C ALA A 17 5.79 8.80 -12.22
N GLU A 18 5.90 9.11 -10.93
CA GLU A 18 6.77 8.43 -9.98
C GLU A 18 6.30 7.00 -9.72
N ILE A 19 5.00 6.83 -9.41
CA ILE A 19 4.40 5.51 -9.22
C ILE A 19 4.44 4.70 -10.52
N ALA A 20 4.22 5.33 -11.67
CA ALA A 20 4.34 4.67 -12.96
C ALA A 20 5.77 4.12 -13.21
N ARG A 21 6.82 4.86 -12.85
CA ARG A 21 8.22 4.43 -13.00
C ARG A 21 8.58 3.25 -12.09
N ILE A 22 8.08 3.22 -10.86
CA ILE A 22 8.29 2.10 -9.93
C ILE A 22 7.67 0.82 -10.49
N ARG A 23 6.41 0.91 -10.96
CA ARG A 23 5.73 -0.22 -11.61
C ARG A 23 6.45 -0.69 -12.87
N ALA A 24 6.91 0.24 -13.72
CA ALA A 24 7.68 -0.07 -14.92
C ALA A 24 9.03 -0.75 -14.60
N SER A 25 9.59 -0.50 -13.41
CA SER A 25 10.80 -1.18 -12.92
C SER A 25 10.53 -2.64 -12.48
N GLY A 26 9.26 -3.07 -12.50
CA GLY A 26 8.83 -4.43 -12.19
C GLY A 26 8.52 -4.65 -10.71
N PHE A 27 8.27 -3.58 -9.96
CA PHE A 27 7.74 -3.67 -8.60
C PHE A 27 6.21 -3.72 -8.64
N VAL A 28 5.63 -4.54 -7.76
CA VAL A 28 4.19 -4.65 -7.55
C VAL A 28 3.81 -4.06 -6.19
N ASP A 29 2.63 -3.46 -6.09
CA ASP A 29 2.10 -3.04 -4.79
C ASP A 29 1.63 -4.27 -4.02
N ALA A 30 2.21 -4.51 -2.85
CA ALA A 30 1.99 -5.68 -2.01
C ALA A 30 0.80 -5.50 -1.05
N THR A 31 0.12 -4.36 -1.09
CA THR A 31 -1.07 -4.10 -0.28
C THR A 31 -2.33 -4.39 -1.09
N ALA A 32 -3.41 -4.74 -0.39
CA ALA A 32 -4.68 -5.10 -1.03
C ALA A 32 -5.32 -3.92 -1.81
N ASP A 33 -6.60 -4.04 -2.17
CA ASP A 33 -7.42 -3.07 -2.92
C ASP A 33 -7.54 -1.65 -2.33
N LYS A 34 -6.61 -1.19 -1.47
CA LYS A 34 -6.49 0.07 -0.72
C LYS A 34 -7.79 0.55 -0.06
N ARG A 35 -8.74 -0.34 0.17
CA ARG A 35 -9.91 -0.06 1.00
C ARG A 35 -9.48 -0.08 2.45
N ILE A 36 -9.90 0.91 3.23
CA ILE A 36 -9.50 1.04 4.63
C ILE A 36 -10.44 0.22 5.53
N GLU A 37 -9.86 -0.55 6.45
CA GLU A 37 -10.54 -1.20 7.57
C GLU A 37 -10.31 -0.41 8.86
N ASP A 38 -11.30 -0.40 9.76
CA ASP A 38 -11.19 0.23 11.07
C ASP A 38 -10.74 -0.78 12.15
N GLU A 39 -10.48 -0.29 13.35
CA GLU A 39 -10.03 -1.09 14.51
C GLU A 39 -10.96 -2.25 14.90
N ASN A 40 -12.25 -2.16 14.58
CA ASN A 40 -13.24 -3.16 14.97
C ASN A 40 -13.56 -4.15 13.83
N GLY A 41 -12.92 -3.98 12.67
CA GLY A 41 -13.27 -4.70 11.44
C GLY A 41 -14.70 -4.39 10.96
N ASP A 42 -15.35 -3.39 11.55
CA ASP A 42 -16.77 -3.12 11.36
C ASP A 42 -16.89 -1.91 10.43
N ARG A 43 -17.12 -2.24 9.16
CA ARG A 43 -17.56 -1.36 8.07
C ARG A 43 -16.72 -0.10 7.86
N HIS A 44 -15.83 -0.22 6.88
CA HIS A 44 -15.38 0.83 5.96
C HIS A 44 -15.47 2.26 6.51
N LEU A 45 -14.34 2.86 6.85
CA LEU A 45 -14.23 4.30 7.05
C LEU A 45 -14.81 5.02 5.81
N ASN A 46 -16.09 5.40 5.87
CA ASN A 46 -16.88 6.02 4.81
C ASN A 46 -16.75 5.40 3.40
N GLN A 47 -16.51 4.08 3.26
CA GLN A 47 -16.20 3.44 1.97
C GLN A 47 -15.01 4.06 1.22
N GLN A 48 -14.12 4.74 1.95
CA GLN A 48 -13.01 5.46 1.36
C GLN A 48 -11.90 4.50 0.91
N TRP A 49 -11.38 4.81 -0.27
CA TRP A 49 -10.21 4.20 -0.85
C TRP A 49 -9.03 5.14 -0.62
N GLY A 50 -8.00 4.69 0.10
CA GLY A 50 -6.94 5.60 0.53
C GLY A 50 -5.96 5.01 1.53
N SER A 51 -4.93 5.79 1.79
CA SER A 51 -3.98 5.61 2.89
C SER A 51 -3.77 6.90 3.67
N LYS A 52 -4.29 8.05 3.21
CA LYS A 52 -4.29 9.33 3.91
C LYS A 52 -5.65 10.01 3.84
N TRP A 53 -6.10 10.64 4.91
CA TRP A 53 -7.32 11.48 4.96
C TRP A 53 -7.05 12.82 5.64
N SER A 54 -8.07 13.64 5.85
CA SER A 54 -7.96 14.87 6.63
C SER A 54 -8.59 14.69 8.01
N LEU A 55 -7.84 15.00 9.07
CA LEU A 55 -8.36 14.96 10.45
C LEU A 55 -9.40 16.05 10.72
N GLY A 56 -9.20 17.23 10.11
CA GLY A 56 -10.06 18.40 10.31
C GLY A 56 -11.23 18.51 9.33
N ASP A 57 -11.25 17.70 8.26
CA ASP A 57 -12.25 17.78 7.21
C ASP A 57 -12.61 16.38 6.68
N LYS A 58 -13.61 15.76 7.30
CA LYS A 58 -14.08 14.41 6.96
C LYS A 58 -14.77 14.34 5.59
N GLN A 59 -15.04 15.47 4.93
CA GLN A 59 -15.64 15.49 3.60
C GLN A 59 -14.60 15.42 2.48
N ARG A 60 -13.32 15.69 2.78
CA ARG A 60 -12.25 15.51 1.80
C ARG A 60 -12.11 14.03 1.43
N PRO A 61 -11.98 13.70 0.14
CA PRO A 61 -11.67 12.35 -0.28
C PRO A 61 -10.33 11.91 0.31
N ALA A 62 -10.23 10.63 0.66
CA ALA A 62 -8.95 10.03 1.00
C ALA A 62 -8.06 9.96 -0.25
N LEU A 63 -6.74 9.98 -0.02
CA LEU A 63 -5.70 9.85 -1.03
C LEU A 63 -4.93 8.57 -0.80
N VAL A 64 -4.41 7.96 -1.87
CA VAL A 64 -3.45 6.86 -1.79
C VAL A 64 -2.06 7.44 -1.99
N LEU A 65 -1.31 7.60 -0.90
CA LEU A 65 0.07 8.14 -0.91
C LEU A 65 1.08 7.14 -0.35
N ASP A 66 0.61 6.14 0.39
CA ASP A 66 1.45 5.17 1.08
C ASP A 66 1.43 3.83 0.35
N TYR A 67 2.63 3.26 0.14
CA TYR A 67 2.82 2.06 -0.65
C TYR A 67 3.79 1.10 0.04
N ILE A 68 3.60 -0.19 -0.19
CA ILE A 68 4.62 -1.22 0.05
C ILE A 68 4.84 -1.92 -1.28
N PHE A 69 5.86 -1.50 -2.02
CA PHE A 69 6.26 -2.12 -3.27
C PHE A 69 7.18 -3.31 -3.02
N CYS A 70 6.99 -4.41 -3.73
CA CYS A 70 7.91 -5.54 -3.72
C CYS A 70 8.31 -5.96 -5.14
N GLY A 71 9.53 -6.45 -5.29
CA GLY A 71 10.10 -6.85 -6.56
C GLY A 71 11.20 -7.89 -6.39
N VAL A 72 11.48 -8.66 -7.43
CA VAL A 72 12.59 -9.62 -7.46
C VAL A 72 13.68 -9.09 -8.38
N SER A 73 14.95 -9.25 -8.00
CA SER A 73 16.10 -8.76 -8.77
C SER A 73 16.02 -9.12 -10.27
N PRO A 74 16.31 -8.18 -11.19
CA PRO A 74 16.19 -8.35 -12.64
C PRO A 74 17.19 -9.33 -13.27
N ASN A 75 18.11 -9.92 -12.50
CA ASN A 75 19.12 -10.87 -13.01
C ASN A 75 18.55 -12.26 -13.38
N VAL A 76 17.23 -12.42 -13.38
CA VAL A 76 16.54 -13.60 -13.92
C VAL A 76 16.10 -13.25 -15.34
N ASP A 77 16.69 -13.94 -16.31
CA ASP A 77 16.39 -13.92 -17.75
C ASP A 77 14.92 -13.58 -18.02
N SER A 78 14.65 -12.30 -18.31
CA SER A 78 13.32 -11.68 -18.36
C SER A 78 12.40 -12.27 -19.43
N ALA A 79 12.92 -13.20 -20.24
CA ALA A 79 12.21 -13.94 -21.25
C ALA A 79 11.46 -15.19 -20.73
N LYS A 80 11.69 -15.65 -19.48
CA LYS A 80 11.21 -16.98 -19.03
C LYS A 80 10.24 -17.01 -17.85
N VAL A 81 10.05 -15.92 -17.12
CA VAL A 81 9.13 -15.90 -15.98
C VAL A 81 8.45 -14.54 -15.88
N SER A 82 7.12 -14.52 -15.89
CA SER A 82 6.37 -13.32 -15.55
C SER A 82 6.72 -12.98 -14.09
N ARG A 83 7.25 -11.79 -13.81
CA ARG A 83 7.69 -11.41 -12.44
C ARG A 83 6.54 -11.49 -11.42
N VAL A 84 5.29 -11.48 -11.89
CA VAL A 84 4.06 -11.65 -11.10
C VAL A 84 3.87 -13.10 -10.63
N GLU A 85 4.42 -14.10 -11.33
CA GLU A 85 4.27 -15.53 -10.97
C GLU A 85 5.18 -15.99 -9.83
N VAL A 86 6.16 -15.17 -9.43
CA VAL A 86 7.13 -15.52 -8.37
C VAL A 86 6.75 -14.90 -7.02
N LEU A 87 6.00 -13.80 -7.01
CA LEU A 87 5.67 -13.08 -5.78
C LEU A 87 4.29 -13.48 -5.31
N ASN A 88 4.23 -14.20 -4.19
CA ASN A 88 2.97 -14.45 -3.51
C ASN A 88 2.74 -13.38 -2.43
N ILE A 89 1.71 -12.56 -2.67
CA ILE A 89 1.21 -11.51 -1.76
C ILE A 89 -0.14 -11.87 -1.11
N GLU A 90 -0.60 -13.12 -1.27
CA GLU A 90 -1.83 -13.59 -0.65
C GLU A 90 -1.71 -13.56 0.89
N GLY A 91 -2.72 -12.98 1.52
CA GLY A 91 -2.77 -12.78 2.97
C GLY A 91 -2.18 -11.45 3.45
N SER A 92 -1.73 -10.57 2.54
CA SER A 92 -1.60 -9.14 2.86
C SER A 92 -2.95 -8.60 3.36
N ARG A 93 -2.90 -7.73 4.38
CA ARG A 93 -4.12 -7.14 4.94
C ARG A 93 -4.47 -5.85 4.20
N ARG A 94 -5.73 -5.44 4.34
CA ARG A 94 -6.13 -4.10 3.92
C ARG A 94 -5.45 -3.03 4.78
N PRO A 95 -5.26 -1.81 4.25
CA PRO A 95 -4.87 -0.67 5.06
C PRO A 95 -5.79 -0.50 6.26
N PHE A 96 -5.20 -0.16 7.39
CA PHE A 96 -5.86 -0.09 8.68
C PHE A 96 -5.81 1.34 9.21
N SER A 97 -6.95 1.91 9.58
CA SER A 97 -6.97 3.19 10.28
C SER A 97 -6.83 2.95 11.80
N PRO A 98 -5.69 3.31 12.40
CA PRO A 98 -5.56 3.18 13.85
C PRO A 98 -6.39 4.25 14.54
N ARG A 99 -6.98 3.91 15.69
CA ARG A 99 -7.46 4.91 16.65
C ARG A 99 -6.49 4.93 17.82
N PHE A 100 -6.16 6.14 18.24
CA PHE A 100 -5.35 6.40 19.41
C PHE A 100 -6.19 7.18 20.40
N ASP A 101 -6.18 6.75 21.67
CA ASP A 101 -6.90 7.45 22.75
C ASP A 101 -6.31 8.84 23.02
N ASP A 102 -5.03 9.00 22.73
CA ASP A 102 -4.28 10.24 22.87
C ASP A 102 -4.21 10.98 21.53
N ALA A 103 -4.68 12.23 21.55
CA ALA A 103 -4.72 13.11 20.39
C ALA A 103 -3.32 13.42 19.83
N GLU A 104 -2.26 13.33 20.64
CA GLU A 104 -0.88 13.51 20.18
C GLU A 104 -0.43 12.42 19.20
N PHE A 105 -1.05 11.24 19.26
CA PHE A 105 -0.78 10.13 18.35
C PHE A 105 -1.80 10.04 17.21
N ALA A 106 -2.75 10.96 17.13
CA ALA A 106 -3.70 11.00 16.04
C ALA A 106 -2.94 11.09 14.70
N THR A 107 -3.22 10.15 13.81
CA THR A 107 -2.61 10.09 12.48
C THR A 107 -3.68 10.23 11.42
N ASP A 108 -3.34 10.95 10.37
CA ASP A 108 -4.14 11.05 9.16
C ASP A 108 -3.76 9.99 8.12
N HIS A 109 -2.85 9.06 8.46
CA HIS A 109 -2.40 7.96 7.62
C HIS A 109 -2.85 6.58 8.14
N ALA A 110 -3.11 5.65 7.21
CA ALA A 110 -3.36 4.25 7.50
C ALA A 110 -2.05 3.49 7.75
N LEU A 111 -2.12 2.48 8.62
CA LEU A 111 -1.10 1.44 8.72
C LEU A 111 -1.25 0.45 7.56
N LEU A 112 -0.14 0.09 6.91
CA LEU A 112 -0.13 -0.89 5.83
C LEU A 112 0.56 -2.18 6.28
N PHE A 113 -0.01 -3.31 5.87
CA PHE A 113 0.52 -4.64 6.19
C PHE A 113 0.66 -5.44 4.89
N ALA A 114 1.86 -5.94 4.65
CA ALA A 114 2.15 -6.82 3.52
C ALA A 114 2.67 -8.17 4.01
N LYS A 115 2.15 -9.25 3.44
CA LYS A 115 2.76 -10.58 3.52
C LYS A 115 3.41 -10.85 2.18
N ILE A 116 4.70 -11.13 2.17
CA ILE A 116 5.48 -11.29 0.94
C ILE A 116 6.24 -12.61 1.03
N SER A 117 6.08 -13.46 0.02
CA SER A 117 6.77 -14.74 -0.12
C SER A 117 7.23 -14.97 -1.57
N LEU A 118 8.29 -15.76 -1.73
CA LEU A 118 8.93 -16.14 -3.00
C LEU A 118 8.61 -17.58 -3.40
#